data_AF-A0A9E2YX71-F1
#
_entry.id   AF-A0A9E2YX71-F1
#
_cell.length_a   1.000
_cell.length_b   1.000
_cell.length_c   1.000
_cell.angle_alpha   90.00
_cell.angle_beta   90.00
_cell.angle_gamma   90.00
#
_symmetry.space_group_name_H-M   'P 1'
#
loop_
_entity.id
_entity.type
_entity.pdbx_description
1 polymer ?
#
loop_
_entity_poly.entity_id
_entity_poly.type
_entity_poly.pdbx_seq_one_letter_code
_entity_poly.pdbx_strand_id
1 'polypeptide(L)'
;LRDYYRGKGGGMTDAELDVLFKRRFDHQQAYAAKNMRDIVALAHQYEIPLASHDDTTDENVTDAIRDRVSVAEFPTTMEAARGLHKAGIDILMGAPNVVRGGSHSGNIAAVDLAREGLLDILSSDYVPSSLLMGALQLPKQVPAIDLAAAVRTVTKTPAEAVGLNDRGEIAVGKRADLIRVHVAREIPVVRSAWREGERVA
;
A
#
# COMPACT_ATOMS: atom_id res chain seq x y z
N LEU A 1 -14.41 -14.78 11.32
CA LEU A 1 -14.48 -13.74 12.37
C LEU A 1 -14.65 -14.31 13.78
N ARG A 2 -15.62 -15.19 14.05
CA ARG A 2 -15.76 -15.80 15.39
C ARG A 2 -14.49 -16.52 15.85
N ASP A 3 -13.92 -17.37 14.98
CA ASP A 3 -12.70 -18.13 15.30
C ASP A 3 -11.50 -17.23 15.58
N TYR A 4 -11.40 -16.09 14.86
CA TYR A 4 -10.39 -15.07 15.12
C TYR A 4 -10.51 -14.50 16.54
N TYR A 5 -11.72 -14.12 16.98
CA TYR A 5 -11.93 -13.57 18.32
C TYR A 5 -11.80 -14.62 19.43
N ARG A 6 -12.15 -15.89 19.16
CA ARG A 6 -11.90 -17.00 20.09
C ARG A 6 -10.41 -17.24 20.33
N GLY A 7 -9.59 -17.05 19.29
CA GLY A 7 -8.12 -17.19 19.39
C GLY A 7 -7.39 -16.00 20.02
N LYS A 8 -8.07 -14.87 20.30
CA LYS A 8 -7.46 -13.67 20.87
C LYS A 8 -7.74 -13.56 22.38
N GLY A 9 -6.69 -13.26 23.16
CA GLY A 9 -6.74 -12.73 24.53
C GLY A 9 -7.83 -13.32 25.44
N GLY A 10 -7.62 -14.53 25.98
CA GLY A 10 -8.56 -15.20 26.87
C GLY A 10 -9.78 -15.85 26.19
N GLY A 11 -10.07 -15.47 24.93
CA GLY A 11 -11.19 -15.98 24.14
C GLY A 11 -12.53 -15.36 24.56
N MET A 12 -13.48 -15.28 23.60
CA MET A 12 -14.85 -14.82 23.84
C MET A 12 -15.82 -15.97 23.60
N THR A 13 -16.84 -16.08 24.43
CA THR A 13 -17.97 -17.00 24.25
C THR A 13 -18.85 -16.56 23.08
N ASP A 14 -19.67 -17.47 22.55
CA ASP A 14 -20.59 -17.12 21.44
C ASP A 14 -21.59 -16.03 21.83
N ALA A 15 -22.08 -16.04 23.07
CA ALA A 15 -23.01 -15.02 23.56
C ALA A 15 -22.35 -13.63 23.61
N GLU A 16 -21.09 -13.54 24.03
CA GLU A 16 -20.34 -12.28 24.02
C GLU A 16 -20.05 -11.79 22.60
N LEU A 17 -19.78 -12.72 21.67
CA LEU A 17 -19.58 -12.40 20.25
C LEU A 17 -20.86 -11.90 19.59
N ASP A 18 -22.01 -12.48 19.92
CA ASP A 18 -23.31 -12.02 19.41
C ASP A 18 -23.59 -10.57 19.81
N VAL A 19 -23.37 -10.24 21.09
CA VAL A 19 -23.51 -8.86 21.60
C VAL A 19 -22.50 -7.92 20.93
N LEU A 20 -21.24 -8.34 20.81
CA LEU A 20 -20.20 -7.54 20.16
C LEU A 20 -20.54 -7.23 18.70
N PHE A 21 -20.93 -8.26 17.94
CA PHE A 21 -21.24 -8.12 16.52
C PHE A 21 -22.50 -7.32 16.30
N LYS A 22 -23.56 -7.55 17.08
CA LYS A 22 -24.77 -6.74 17.02
C LYS A 22 -24.44 -5.26 17.19
N ARG A 23 -23.68 -4.91 18.24
CA ARG A 23 -23.27 -3.51 18.48
C ARG A 23 -22.48 -2.92 17.31
N ARG A 24 -21.59 -3.70 16.69
CA ARG A 24 -20.82 -3.25 15.52
C ARG A 24 -21.70 -3.02 14.29
N PHE A 25 -22.67 -3.88 14.03
CA PHE A 25 -23.63 -3.69 12.95
C PHE A 25 -24.51 -2.47 13.20
N ASP A 26 -25.03 -2.31 14.43
CA ASP A 26 -25.83 -1.14 14.81
C ASP A 26 -25.03 0.16 14.59
N HIS A 27 -23.75 0.19 15.01
CA HIS A 27 -22.87 1.35 14.78
C HIS A 27 -22.56 1.58 13.29
N GLN A 28 -22.31 0.52 12.53
CA GLN A 28 -22.03 0.63 11.10
C GLN A 28 -23.22 1.25 10.37
N GLN A 29 -24.44 0.78 10.66
CA GLN A 29 -25.66 1.33 10.05
C GLN A 29 -25.91 2.77 10.47
N ALA A 30 -25.74 3.09 11.76
CA ALA A 30 -26.03 4.42 12.28
C ALA A 30 -25.00 5.48 11.83
N TYR A 31 -23.72 5.12 11.70
CA TYR A 31 -22.64 6.11 11.63
C TYR A 31 -21.70 5.99 10.45
N ALA A 32 -21.54 4.82 9.81
CA ALA A 32 -20.45 4.62 8.84
C ALA A 32 -20.56 5.55 7.64
N ALA A 33 -21.74 5.65 7.01
CA ALA A 33 -21.94 6.47 5.83
C ALA A 33 -21.66 7.96 6.13
N LYS A 34 -22.24 8.49 7.22
CA LYS A 34 -22.05 9.89 7.62
C LYS A 34 -20.58 10.17 7.95
N ASN A 35 -19.98 9.35 8.82
CA ASN A 35 -18.59 9.56 9.23
C ASN A 35 -17.63 9.48 8.05
N MET A 36 -17.86 8.55 7.11
CA MET A 36 -17.05 8.47 5.89
C MET A 36 -17.18 9.74 5.05
N ARG A 37 -18.40 10.25 4.83
CA ARG A 37 -18.60 11.51 4.09
C ARG A 37 -17.90 12.68 4.77
N ASP A 38 -18.00 12.79 6.09
CA ASP A 38 -17.38 13.87 6.86
C ASP A 38 -15.84 13.80 6.79
N ILE A 39 -15.25 12.60 6.89
CA ILE A 39 -13.79 12.40 6.79
C ILE A 39 -13.28 12.72 5.38
N VAL A 40 -13.97 12.26 4.33
CA VAL A 40 -13.61 12.56 2.94
C VAL A 40 -13.68 14.07 2.68
N ALA A 41 -14.75 14.73 3.13
CA ALA A 41 -14.88 16.18 3.00
C ALA A 41 -13.76 16.93 3.74
N LEU A 42 -13.39 16.48 4.94
CA LEU A 42 -12.30 17.06 5.71
C LEU A 42 -10.95 16.88 5.00
N ALA A 43 -10.68 15.69 4.46
CA ALA A 43 -9.45 15.44 3.70
C ALA A 43 -9.37 16.35 2.47
N HIS A 44 -10.46 16.49 1.71
CA HIS A 44 -10.52 17.40 0.56
C HIS A 44 -10.34 18.86 0.96
N GLN A 45 -10.90 19.29 2.09
CA GLN A 45 -10.73 20.66 2.59
C GLN A 45 -9.26 21.01 2.86
N TYR A 46 -8.46 20.03 3.31
CA TYR A 46 -7.04 20.22 3.63
C TYR A 46 -6.10 19.67 2.55
N GLU A 47 -6.62 19.33 1.36
CA GLU A 47 -5.84 18.78 0.25
C GLU A 47 -5.01 17.54 0.64
N ILE A 48 -5.55 16.72 1.55
CA ILE A 48 -4.91 15.49 2.02
C ILE A 48 -5.28 14.35 1.05
N PRO A 49 -4.28 13.68 0.43
CA PRO A 49 -4.53 12.51 -0.40
C PRO A 49 -5.20 11.39 0.40
N LEU A 50 -6.17 10.72 -0.21
CA LEU A 50 -6.88 9.60 0.39
C LEU A 50 -6.35 8.28 -0.15
N ALA A 51 -6.25 7.29 0.74
CA ALA A 51 -6.03 5.91 0.37
C ALA A 51 -7.24 5.05 0.73
N SER A 52 -7.66 4.16 -0.17
CA SER A 52 -8.57 3.05 0.16
C SER A 52 -7.77 1.86 0.66
N HIS A 53 -8.42 0.89 1.31
CA HIS A 53 -7.75 -0.31 1.82
C HIS A 53 -8.65 -1.54 1.63
N ASP A 54 -8.05 -2.63 1.15
CA ASP A 54 -8.68 -3.95 1.01
C ASP A 54 -9.86 -3.95 0.03
N ASP A 55 -9.76 -3.15 -1.05
CA ASP A 55 -10.78 -3.10 -2.10
C ASP A 55 -11.00 -4.49 -2.71
N THR A 56 -12.26 -4.91 -2.76
CA THR A 56 -12.65 -6.29 -3.09
C THR A 56 -13.68 -6.34 -4.21
N THR A 57 -14.58 -5.35 -4.30
CA THR A 57 -15.72 -5.36 -5.24
C THR A 57 -15.73 -4.14 -6.17
N ASP A 58 -16.55 -4.19 -7.22
CA ASP A 58 -16.75 -3.07 -8.13
C ASP A 58 -17.39 -1.84 -7.43
N GLU A 59 -18.17 -2.07 -6.37
CA GLU A 59 -18.66 -0.98 -5.53
C GLU A 59 -17.52 -0.26 -4.82
N ASN A 60 -16.47 -0.97 -4.38
CA ASN A 60 -15.29 -0.34 -3.80
C ASN A 60 -14.56 0.54 -4.83
N VAL A 61 -14.45 0.07 -6.08
CA VAL A 61 -13.90 0.88 -7.19
C VAL A 61 -14.72 2.15 -7.39
N THR A 62 -16.05 2.02 -7.40
CA THR A 62 -16.97 3.16 -7.56
C THR A 62 -16.84 4.16 -6.42
N ASP A 63 -16.73 3.66 -5.18
CA ASP A 63 -16.53 4.48 -3.99
C ASP A 63 -15.17 5.22 -4.04
N ALA A 64 -14.09 4.53 -4.41
CA ALA A 64 -12.76 5.11 -4.52
C ALA A 64 -12.71 6.26 -5.56
N ILE A 65 -13.34 6.06 -6.72
CA ILE A 65 -13.48 7.10 -7.75
C ILE A 65 -14.27 8.29 -7.22
N ARG A 66 -15.44 8.04 -6.61
CA ARG A 66 -16.29 9.09 -6.04
C ARG A 66 -15.52 9.93 -5.02
N ASP A 67 -14.69 9.27 -4.22
CA ASP A 67 -13.99 9.86 -3.09
C ASP A 67 -12.64 10.50 -3.47
N ARG A 68 -12.24 10.41 -4.75
CA ARG A 68 -10.95 10.88 -5.26
C ARG A 68 -9.78 10.29 -4.49
N VAL A 69 -9.85 8.98 -4.23
CA VAL A 69 -8.73 8.20 -3.71
C VAL A 69 -7.57 8.29 -4.70
N SER A 70 -6.36 8.55 -4.19
CA SER A 70 -5.15 8.59 -5.03
C SER A 70 -4.43 7.24 -5.06
N VAL A 71 -4.52 6.48 -3.97
CA VAL A 71 -3.85 5.17 -3.83
C VAL A 71 -4.81 4.13 -3.29
N ALA A 72 -4.88 2.96 -3.92
CA ALA A 72 -5.58 1.80 -3.38
C ALA A 72 -4.60 0.84 -2.71
N GLU A 73 -4.72 0.72 -1.39
CA GLU A 73 -3.87 -0.11 -0.55
C GLU A 73 -4.39 -1.55 -0.52
N PHE A 74 -3.56 -2.51 -0.93
CA PHE A 74 -3.83 -3.93 -0.80
C PHE A 74 -5.17 -4.43 -1.37
N PRO A 75 -5.55 -4.11 -2.63
CA PRO A 75 -6.74 -4.71 -3.22
C PRO A 75 -6.68 -6.24 -3.13
N THR A 76 -7.78 -6.85 -2.73
CA THR A 76 -7.81 -8.29 -2.41
C THR A 76 -8.22 -9.15 -3.61
N THR A 77 -8.82 -8.54 -4.64
CA THR A 77 -9.28 -9.18 -5.89
C THR A 77 -8.68 -8.53 -7.13
N MET A 78 -8.58 -9.31 -8.22
CA MET A 78 -7.90 -8.89 -9.45
C MET A 78 -8.82 -7.95 -10.21
N GLU A 79 -10.11 -8.21 -10.09
CA GLU A 79 -11.22 -7.40 -10.56
C GLU A 79 -11.15 -5.99 -9.97
N ALA A 80 -11.04 -5.86 -8.64
CA ALA A 80 -10.90 -4.56 -7.99
C ALA A 80 -9.62 -3.84 -8.42
N ALA A 81 -8.47 -4.53 -8.39
CA ALA A 81 -7.18 -3.95 -8.80
C ALA A 81 -7.22 -3.42 -10.25
N ARG A 82 -7.80 -4.19 -11.19
CA ARG A 82 -7.98 -3.76 -12.58
C ARG A 82 -8.92 -2.57 -12.70
N GLY A 83 -10.02 -2.56 -11.95
CA GLY A 83 -10.98 -1.45 -11.93
C GLY A 83 -10.35 -0.15 -11.44
N LEU A 84 -9.64 -0.20 -10.32
CA LEU A 84 -8.91 0.92 -9.71
C LEU A 84 -7.82 1.45 -10.63
N HIS A 85 -6.95 0.56 -11.15
CA HIS A 85 -5.87 0.96 -12.04
C HIS A 85 -6.41 1.57 -13.35
N LYS A 86 -7.49 1.02 -13.92
CA LYS A 86 -8.17 1.60 -15.09
C LYS A 86 -8.74 3.00 -14.80
N ALA A 87 -9.12 3.27 -13.55
CA ALA A 87 -9.58 4.59 -13.12
C ALA A 87 -8.43 5.57 -12.84
N GLY A 88 -7.17 5.15 -12.98
CA GLY A 88 -5.99 5.97 -12.71
C GLY A 88 -5.65 6.10 -11.23
N ILE A 89 -6.09 5.15 -10.40
CA ILE A 89 -5.75 5.07 -8.98
C ILE A 89 -4.57 4.11 -8.84
N ASP A 90 -3.48 4.58 -8.22
CA ASP A 90 -2.25 3.80 -8.07
C ASP A 90 -2.48 2.62 -7.12
N ILE A 91 -2.00 1.44 -7.49
CA ILE A 91 -2.10 0.24 -6.66
C ILE A 91 -0.85 0.09 -5.78
N LEU A 92 -1.07 0.04 -4.46
CA LEU A 92 -0.03 -0.15 -3.46
C LEU A 92 -0.09 -1.56 -2.87
N MET A 93 1.03 -2.28 -2.92
CA MET A 93 1.19 -3.58 -2.27
C MET A 93 2.35 -3.61 -1.30
N GLY A 94 2.32 -4.57 -0.38
CA GLY A 94 3.35 -4.73 0.63
C GLY A 94 4.57 -5.44 0.08
N ALA A 95 5.73 -4.79 0.16
CA ALA A 95 7.04 -5.36 -0.15
C ALA A 95 7.34 -6.69 0.57
N PRO A 96 6.87 -6.97 1.80
CA PRO A 96 7.06 -8.29 2.42
C PRO A 96 6.51 -9.45 1.58
N ASN A 97 5.44 -9.23 0.80
CA ASN A 97 4.85 -10.25 -0.08
C ASN A 97 5.77 -10.58 -1.26
N VAL A 98 6.47 -9.56 -1.80
CA VAL A 98 7.49 -9.75 -2.84
C VAL A 98 8.68 -10.53 -2.27
N VAL A 99 9.18 -10.13 -1.10
CA VAL A 99 10.36 -10.76 -0.47
C VAL A 99 10.10 -12.22 -0.10
N ARG A 100 8.87 -12.54 0.31
CA ARG A 100 8.46 -13.91 0.66
C ARG A 100 8.14 -14.77 -0.57
N GLY A 101 7.81 -14.15 -1.71
CA GLY A 101 7.32 -14.84 -2.90
C GLY A 101 5.85 -15.28 -2.80
N GLY A 102 5.03 -14.63 -1.98
CA GLY A 102 3.60 -14.96 -1.82
C GLY A 102 2.87 -14.15 -0.74
N SER A 103 1.53 -14.17 -0.80
CA SER A 103 0.65 -13.49 0.16
C SER A 103 0.53 -14.23 1.49
N HIS A 104 0.49 -13.50 2.62
CA HIS A 104 0.33 -14.12 3.94
C HIS A 104 -1.10 -14.62 4.21
N SER A 105 -2.10 -13.96 3.62
CA SER A 105 -3.52 -14.14 3.95
C SER A 105 -4.29 -14.95 2.91
N GLY A 106 -3.65 -15.37 1.82
CA GLY A 106 -4.33 -16.02 0.68
C GLY A 106 -5.03 -15.04 -0.26
N ASN A 107 -4.97 -13.73 0.02
CA ASN A 107 -5.34 -12.68 -0.94
C ASN A 107 -4.30 -12.61 -2.08
N ILE A 108 -4.59 -11.80 -3.11
CA ILE A 108 -3.70 -11.64 -4.26
C ILE A 108 -2.28 -11.26 -3.87
N ALA A 109 -1.30 -11.91 -4.50
CA ALA A 109 0.10 -11.62 -4.27
C ALA A 109 0.53 -10.38 -5.07
N ALA A 110 1.41 -9.56 -4.47
CA ALA A 110 1.99 -8.39 -5.12
C ALA A 110 2.67 -8.73 -6.45
N VAL A 111 3.30 -9.90 -6.55
CA VAL A 111 4.00 -10.37 -7.75
C VAL A 111 3.03 -10.69 -8.88
N ASP A 112 1.81 -11.14 -8.58
CA ASP A 112 0.81 -11.42 -9.61
C ASP A 112 0.27 -10.12 -10.21
N LEU A 113 0.00 -9.10 -9.38
CA LEU A 113 -0.32 -7.76 -9.87
C LEU A 113 0.82 -7.16 -10.70
N ALA A 114 2.07 -7.35 -10.27
CA ALA A 114 3.23 -6.91 -11.03
C ALA A 114 3.35 -7.59 -12.41
N ARG A 115 3.05 -8.89 -12.52
CA ARG A 115 3.02 -9.62 -13.80
C ARG A 115 1.91 -9.11 -14.74
N GLU A 116 0.79 -8.70 -14.17
CA GLU A 116 -0.34 -8.11 -14.91
C GLU A 116 -0.14 -6.62 -15.23
N GLY A 117 0.98 -6.02 -14.79
CA GLY A 117 1.27 -4.59 -14.99
C GLY A 117 0.36 -3.66 -14.18
N LEU A 118 -0.12 -4.14 -13.03
CA LEU A 118 -1.04 -3.43 -12.14
C LEU A 118 -0.39 -2.98 -10.82
N LEU A 119 0.90 -3.21 -10.62
CA LEU A 119 1.59 -2.81 -9.39
C LEU A 119 2.33 -1.49 -9.61
N ASP A 120 1.92 -0.44 -8.89
CA ASP A 120 2.50 0.90 -9.00
C ASP A 120 3.45 1.22 -7.84
N ILE A 121 3.05 0.85 -6.62
CA ILE A 121 3.74 1.25 -5.39
C ILE A 121 4.03 0.03 -4.51
N LEU A 122 5.22 0.02 -3.90
CA LEU A 122 5.55 -0.89 -2.80
C LEU A 122 5.61 -0.12 -1.47
N SER A 123 4.97 -0.66 -0.44
CA SER A 123 5.07 -0.21 0.95
C SER A 123 5.87 -1.20 1.78
N SER A 124 6.61 -0.72 2.79
CA SER A 124 7.34 -1.62 3.70
C SER A 124 6.40 -2.46 4.56
N ASP A 125 5.18 -1.96 4.74
CA ASP A 125 4.20 -2.50 5.69
C ASP A 125 4.88 -2.70 7.07
N TYR A 126 4.54 -3.76 7.79
CA TYR A 126 5.11 -4.11 9.09
C TYR A 126 6.60 -4.53 9.08
N VAL A 127 7.29 -4.57 7.93
CA VAL A 127 8.72 -4.94 7.84
C VAL A 127 9.53 -3.83 7.14
N PRO A 128 10.08 -2.85 7.87
CA PRO A 128 10.82 -1.72 7.30
C PRO A 128 11.94 -2.11 6.31
N SER A 129 12.69 -3.17 6.62
CA SER A 129 13.80 -3.65 5.77
C SER A 129 13.33 -4.26 4.44
N SER A 130 12.05 -4.61 4.31
CA SER A 130 11.52 -5.28 3.12
C SER A 130 11.42 -4.35 1.91
N LEU A 131 11.35 -3.03 2.09
CA LEU A 131 11.06 -2.09 1.00
C LEU A 131 12.14 -2.11 -0.10
N LEU A 132 13.40 -1.86 0.29
CA LEU A 132 14.54 -1.90 -0.62
C LEU A 132 14.81 -3.32 -1.15
N MET A 133 14.59 -4.33 -0.30
CA MET A 133 14.67 -5.74 -0.70
C MET A 133 13.67 -6.06 -1.82
N GLY A 134 12.41 -5.68 -1.62
CA GLY A 134 11.31 -5.91 -2.56
C GLY A 134 11.58 -5.25 -3.91
N ALA A 135 11.99 -3.97 -3.91
CA ALA A 135 12.35 -3.27 -5.13
C ALA A 135 13.49 -3.95 -5.90
N LEU A 136 14.53 -4.47 -5.23
CA LEU A 136 15.63 -5.16 -5.92
C LEU A 136 15.32 -6.61 -6.31
N GLN A 137 14.33 -7.23 -5.68
CA GLN A 137 13.90 -8.59 -6.02
C GLN A 137 12.83 -8.62 -7.10
N LEU A 138 12.01 -7.56 -7.23
CA LEU A 138 10.91 -7.50 -8.19
C LEU A 138 11.35 -7.81 -9.64
N PRO A 139 12.46 -7.23 -10.17
CA PRO A 139 12.95 -7.55 -11.52
C PRO A 139 13.38 -9.01 -11.70
N LYS A 140 13.76 -9.69 -10.61
CA LYS A 140 14.19 -11.10 -10.63
C LYS A 140 13.00 -12.05 -10.71
N GLN A 141 11.83 -11.60 -10.26
CA GLN A 141 10.59 -12.38 -10.23
C GLN A 141 9.66 -12.07 -11.41
N VAL A 142 9.77 -10.86 -11.98
CA VAL A 142 8.93 -10.37 -13.07
C VAL A 142 9.83 -9.79 -14.17
N PRO A 143 10.17 -10.58 -15.21
CA PRO A 143 11.11 -10.15 -16.27
C PRO A 143 10.71 -8.89 -17.05
N ALA A 144 9.41 -8.54 -17.04
CA ALA A 144 8.90 -7.32 -17.68
C ALA A 144 9.24 -6.03 -16.91
N ILE A 145 9.66 -6.13 -15.65
CA ILE A 145 10.01 -5.00 -14.79
C ILE A 145 11.53 -4.91 -14.71
N ASP A 146 12.10 -3.84 -15.25
CA ASP A 146 13.52 -3.55 -15.08
C ASP A 146 13.83 -2.92 -13.70
N LEU A 147 15.11 -2.77 -13.38
CA LEU A 147 15.54 -2.19 -12.12
C LEU A 147 15.02 -0.75 -11.92
N ALA A 148 14.98 0.06 -12.99
CA ALA A 148 14.52 1.44 -12.88
C ALA A 148 13.03 1.52 -12.57
N ALA A 149 12.22 0.67 -13.22
CA ALA A 149 10.80 0.52 -12.94
C ALA A 149 10.56 0.05 -11.51
N ALA A 150 11.29 -0.96 -11.05
CA ALA A 150 11.14 -1.43 -9.67
C ALA A 150 11.55 -0.38 -8.63
N VAL A 151 12.61 0.40 -8.87
CA VAL A 151 13.00 1.49 -7.96
C VAL A 151 11.93 2.59 -7.93
N ARG A 152 11.28 2.91 -9.06
CA ARG A 152 10.19 3.91 -9.07
C ARG A 152 9.05 3.56 -8.12
N THR A 153 8.72 2.27 -7.96
CA THR A 153 7.67 1.80 -7.04
C THR A 153 7.92 2.17 -5.57
N VAL A 154 9.15 2.49 -5.20
CA VAL A 154 9.54 2.89 -3.83
C VAL A 154 10.14 4.29 -3.74
N THR A 155 10.14 5.06 -4.84
CA THR A 155 10.69 6.43 -4.85
C THR A 155 9.73 7.43 -5.50
N LYS A 156 9.61 7.42 -6.82
CA LYS A 156 8.93 8.46 -7.60
C LYS A 156 7.42 8.30 -7.53
N THR A 157 6.92 7.11 -7.84
CA THR A 157 5.48 6.82 -7.87
C THR A 157 4.80 7.13 -6.54
N PRO A 158 5.27 6.63 -5.36
CA PRO A 158 4.63 6.98 -4.09
C PRO A 158 4.73 8.47 -3.73
N ALA A 159 5.79 9.18 -4.19
CA ALA A 159 5.90 10.61 -3.97
C ALA A 159 4.86 11.39 -4.79
N GLU A 160 4.70 11.05 -6.07
CA GLU A 160 3.72 11.68 -6.95
C GLU A 160 2.27 11.38 -6.51
N ALA A 161 1.98 10.13 -6.10
CA ALA A 161 0.67 9.69 -5.65
C ALA A 161 0.14 10.43 -4.41
N VAL A 162 1.03 11.01 -3.61
CA VAL A 162 0.71 11.83 -2.44
C VAL A 162 1.05 13.32 -2.63
N GLY A 163 1.32 13.75 -3.87
CA GLY A 163 1.53 15.15 -4.22
C GLY A 163 2.92 15.72 -3.87
N LEU A 164 3.87 14.88 -3.48
CA LEU A 164 5.24 15.28 -3.13
C LEU A 164 6.12 15.40 -4.38
N ASN A 165 5.94 16.50 -5.10
CA ASN A 165 6.67 16.79 -6.34
C ASN A 165 8.12 17.26 -6.13
N ASP A 166 8.57 17.42 -4.89
CA ASP A 166 9.92 17.89 -4.54
C ASP A 166 10.92 16.75 -4.31
N ARG A 167 10.50 15.48 -4.41
CA ARG A 167 11.32 14.29 -4.12
C ARG A 167 10.97 13.09 -5.01
N GLY A 168 11.62 11.96 -4.76
CA GLY A 168 11.34 10.68 -5.44
C GLY A 168 12.21 10.38 -6.67
N GLU A 169 12.99 11.36 -7.15
CA GLU A 169 13.92 11.20 -8.25
C GLU A 169 15.20 12.04 -8.06
N ILE A 170 16.30 11.60 -8.68
CA ILE A 170 17.57 12.34 -8.69
C ILE A 170 17.55 13.30 -9.87
N ALA A 171 17.12 14.54 -9.62
CA ALA A 171 17.06 15.60 -10.63
C ALA A 171 17.39 16.96 -10.03
N VAL A 172 17.87 17.88 -10.86
CA VAL A 172 18.13 19.27 -10.46
C VAL A 172 16.82 19.91 -9.98
N GLY A 173 16.88 20.59 -8.83
CA GLY A 173 15.72 21.25 -8.22
C GLY A 173 14.89 20.38 -7.27
N LYS A 174 15.19 19.07 -7.15
CA LYS A 174 14.57 18.17 -6.16
C LYS A 174 15.39 18.12 -4.86
N ARG A 175 14.77 17.67 -3.77
CA ARG A 175 15.44 17.43 -2.49
C ARG A 175 16.56 16.41 -2.66
N ALA A 176 17.73 16.72 -2.09
CA ALA A 176 18.88 15.83 -2.08
C ALA A 176 18.75 14.73 -1.00
N ASP A 177 17.66 13.97 -1.08
CA ASP A 177 17.37 12.79 -0.26
C ASP A 177 17.88 11.56 -1.01
N LEU A 178 19.01 11.02 -0.57
CA LEU A 178 19.75 9.99 -1.30
C LEU A 178 20.12 8.85 -0.38
N ILE A 179 20.18 7.64 -0.92
CA ILE A 179 20.83 6.50 -0.28
C ILE A 179 21.89 5.93 -1.22
N ARG A 180 23.04 5.55 -0.66
CA ARG A 180 24.04 4.77 -1.40
C ARG A 180 23.89 3.31 -0.99
N VAL A 181 23.58 2.46 -1.96
CA VAL A 181 23.35 1.04 -1.72
C VAL A 181 24.51 0.23 -2.29
N HIS A 182 25.00 -0.72 -1.51
CA HIS A 182 25.88 -1.79 -2.00
C HIS A 182 25.10 -3.11 -1.92
N VAL A 183 25.07 -3.86 -3.02
CA VAL A 183 24.44 -5.18 -3.04
C VAL A 183 25.52 -6.22 -2.74
N ALA A 184 25.50 -6.77 -1.53
CA ALA A 184 26.40 -7.82 -1.10
C ALA A 184 25.73 -9.18 -1.36
N ARG A 185 26.21 -9.91 -2.37
CA ARG A 185 25.52 -11.07 -2.95
C ARG A 185 24.14 -10.64 -3.45
N GLU A 186 23.09 -11.00 -2.73
CA GLU A 186 21.70 -10.68 -3.09
C GLU A 186 21.04 -9.69 -2.12
N ILE A 187 21.80 -9.20 -1.13
CA ILE A 187 21.27 -8.37 -0.04
C ILE A 187 21.70 -6.91 -0.25
N PRO A 188 20.78 -5.96 -0.47
CA PRO A 188 21.06 -4.54 -0.38
C PRO A 188 21.46 -4.12 1.03
N VAL A 189 22.55 -3.36 1.09
CA VAL A 189 23.04 -2.71 2.29
C VAL A 189 23.14 -1.22 2.02
N VAL A 190 22.40 -0.42 2.79
CA VAL A 190 22.56 1.04 2.77
C VAL A 190 23.89 1.39 3.44
N ARG A 191 24.79 2.01 2.67
CA ARG A 191 26.14 2.40 3.10
C ARG A 191 26.22 3.83 3.62
N SER A 192 25.26 4.65 3.25
CA SER A 192 25.12 6.03 3.69
C SER A 192 23.77 6.58 3.25
N ALA A 193 23.22 7.51 4.03
CA ALA A 193 21.97 8.19 3.76
C ALA A 193 22.12 9.70 3.89
N TRP A 194 21.46 10.44 3.01
CA TRP A 194 21.39 11.89 3.01
C TRP A 194 19.94 12.34 3.05
N ARG A 195 19.70 13.43 3.77
CA ARG A 195 18.43 14.15 3.80
C ARG A 195 18.73 15.62 3.51
N GLU A 196 18.13 16.18 2.46
CA GLU A 196 18.34 17.57 2.06
C GLU A 196 19.82 17.94 1.86
N GLY A 197 20.62 16.99 1.38
CA GLY A 197 22.05 17.17 1.13
C GLY A 197 22.95 16.90 2.34
N GLU A 198 22.37 16.81 3.54
CA GLU A 198 23.11 16.50 4.77
C GLU A 198 23.18 15.01 5.02
N ARG A 199 24.37 14.50 5.33
CA ARG A 199 24.55 13.08 5.62
C ARG A 199 24.05 12.76 7.04
N VAL A 200 23.13 11.80 7.15
CA VAL A 200 22.48 11.42 8.42
C VAL A 200 22.86 10.02 8.92
N ALA A 201 23.46 9.18 8.06
CA ALA A 201 24.02 7.86 8.39
C ALA A 201 25.17 7.50 7.42
#